data_AF-A0AAW9FIP5-F1
#
_entry.id   AF-A0AAW9FIP5-F1
#
_cell.length_a   1.000
_cell.length_b   1.000
_cell.length_c   1.000
_cell.angle_alpha   90.00
_cell.angle_beta   90.00
_cell.angle_gamma   90.00
#
_symmetry.space_group_name_H-M   'P 1'
#
loop_
_entity.id
_entity.type
_entity.pdbx_description
1 polymer ?
#
loop_
_entity_poly.entity_id
_entity_poly.type
_entity_poly.pdbx_seq_one_letter_code
_entity_poly.pdbx_strand_id
1 'polypeptide(L)'
;MSDMINRMNAVIAKSSIVYEAAMEDFRRNFTLGDTITSKDTGCLTAVPANDNVPVELRALGAAIGKSSTGLPPVIALTGLAGSGKSTASKCLVEKHGYQLVKFAGPLKDMLRAIGLSEAQIEGELKEEPCEWLQGATPRHAMQTLGTQWGRACIGTSFWIELWVRRVNQIIAEGGRVVVDDCRFPNEANVVRKLGGVVWKIVGRGGIAGAHESEAGCGYPDAYIANFGNVHELDQKIDAVARHPKTVSGRIQYSV
;
A
#
# COMPACT_ATOMS: atom_id res chain seq x y z
N MET A 1 -36.48 -20.68 26.42
CA MET A 1 -35.03 -20.92 26.28
C MET A 1 -34.74 -22.04 25.28
N SER A 2 -35.43 -23.19 25.36
CA SER A 2 -35.31 -24.27 24.34
C SER A 2 -35.73 -23.83 22.94
N ASP A 3 -36.76 -22.99 22.82
CA ASP A 3 -37.26 -22.52 21.52
C ASP A 3 -36.27 -21.59 20.78
N MET A 4 -35.43 -20.87 21.51
CA MET A 4 -34.39 -20.00 20.95
C MET A 4 -33.17 -20.81 20.47
N ILE A 5 -32.79 -21.84 21.24
CA ILE A 5 -31.71 -22.77 20.89
C ILE A 5 -32.10 -23.58 19.64
N ASN A 6 -33.35 -24.01 19.54
CA ASN A 6 -33.84 -24.71 18.34
C ASN A 6 -33.83 -23.83 17.09
N ARG A 7 -34.15 -22.53 17.21
CA ARG A 7 -34.07 -21.57 16.09
C ARG A 7 -32.62 -21.28 15.68
N MET A 8 -31.70 -21.15 16.63
CA MET A 8 -30.26 -21.03 16.33
C MET A 8 -29.72 -22.28 15.62
N ASN A 9 -30.07 -23.47 16.11
CA ASN A 9 -29.64 -24.72 15.48
C ASN A 9 -30.23 -24.88 14.07
N ALA A 10 -31.46 -24.42 13.83
CA ALA A 10 -32.07 -24.42 12.49
C ALA A 10 -31.39 -23.43 11.53
N VAL A 11 -30.91 -22.28 12.01
CA VAL A 11 -30.13 -21.32 11.22
C VAL A 11 -28.74 -21.89 10.88
N ILE A 12 -28.08 -22.53 11.86
CA ILE A 12 -26.78 -23.19 11.67
C ILE A 12 -26.90 -24.36 10.67
N ALA A 13 -27.95 -25.16 10.77
CA ALA A 13 -28.23 -26.26 9.84
C ALA A 13 -28.51 -25.75 8.41
N LYS A 14 -29.30 -24.67 8.27
CA LYS A 14 -29.53 -24.03 6.95
C LYS A 14 -28.23 -23.46 6.36
N SER A 15 -27.37 -22.83 7.16
CA SER A 15 -26.07 -22.35 6.68
C SER A 15 -25.13 -23.50 6.27
N SER A 16 -25.18 -24.64 6.97
CA SER A 16 -24.36 -25.81 6.64
C SER A 16 -24.81 -26.48 5.33
N ILE A 17 -26.12 -26.55 5.05
CA ILE A 17 -26.64 -27.13 3.82
C ILE A 17 -26.32 -26.24 2.60
N VAL A 18 -26.47 -24.93 2.75
CA VAL A 18 -26.11 -23.96 1.69
C VAL A 18 -24.60 -24.00 1.44
N TYR A 19 -23.79 -24.14 2.50
CA TYR A 19 -22.35 -24.26 2.39
C TYR A 19 -21.93 -25.57 1.70
N GLU A 20 -22.51 -26.71 2.08
CA GLU A 20 -22.21 -28.00 1.43
C GLU A 20 -22.64 -28.02 -0.05
N ALA A 21 -23.80 -27.45 -0.39
CA ALA A 21 -24.23 -27.33 -1.79
C ALA A 21 -23.27 -26.45 -2.61
N ALA A 22 -22.81 -25.32 -2.05
CA ALA A 22 -21.82 -24.46 -2.68
C ALA A 22 -20.44 -25.14 -2.80
N MET A 23 -20.05 -25.96 -1.83
CA MET A 23 -18.82 -26.76 -1.85
C MET A 23 -18.89 -27.93 -2.81
N GLU A 24 -20.06 -28.52 -3.02
CA GLU A 24 -20.28 -29.60 -3.97
C GLU A 24 -20.25 -29.09 -5.42
N ASP A 25 -20.81 -27.90 -5.66
CA ASP A 25 -20.72 -27.20 -6.96
C ASP A 25 -19.28 -26.74 -7.26
N PHE A 26 -18.56 -26.22 -6.25
CA PHE A 26 -17.14 -25.93 -6.35
C PHE A 26 -16.32 -27.18 -6.67
N ARG A 27 -16.53 -28.30 -5.96
CA ARG A 27 -15.83 -29.57 -6.22
C ARG A 27 -16.15 -30.17 -7.58
N ARG A 28 -17.36 -29.96 -8.12
CA ARG A 28 -17.75 -30.43 -9.45
C ARG A 28 -17.11 -29.64 -10.59
N ASN A 29 -17.00 -28.32 -10.43
CA ASN A 29 -16.54 -27.42 -11.48
C ASN A 29 -15.05 -27.07 -11.36
N PHE A 30 -14.40 -27.43 -10.26
CA PHE A 30 -12.97 -27.24 -10.05
C PHE A 30 -12.18 -28.50 -10.47
N THR A 31 -11.70 -28.53 -11.71
CA THR A 31 -10.65 -29.46 -12.12
C THR A 31 -9.29 -28.90 -11.74
N LEU A 32 -8.51 -29.62 -10.92
CA LEU A 32 -7.07 -29.37 -10.83
C LEU A 32 -6.48 -29.60 -12.23
N GLY A 33 -6.04 -28.53 -12.88
CA GLY A 33 -5.02 -28.65 -13.93
C GLY A 33 -3.79 -29.34 -13.34
N ASP A 34 -3.01 -30.00 -14.20
CA ASP A 34 -1.91 -30.90 -13.87
C ASP A 34 -1.20 -30.55 -12.55
N THR A 35 -1.16 -31.55 -11.67
CA THR A 35 -0.52 -31.53 -10.36
C THR A 35 0.86 -30.87 -10.44
N ILE A 36 0.95 -29.58 -10.08
CA ILE A 36 2.23 -28.97 -9.75
C ILE A 36 2.65 -29.61 -8.44
N THR A 37 3.57 -30.56 -8.53
CA THR A 37 4.31 -31.04 -7.36
C THR A 37 5.19 -29.89 -6.87
N SER A 38 4.60 -29.02 -6.06
CA SER A 38 5.32 -27.96 -5.37
C SER A 38 6.34 -28.60 -4.44
N LYS A 39 7.63 -28.40 -4.77
CA LYS A 39 8.75 -28.58 -3.84
C LYS A 39 8.97 -27.32 -2.97
N ASP A 40 8.01 -26.41 -2.91
CA ASP A 40 8.17 -25.18 -2.14
C ASP A 40 7.74 -25.39 -0.69
N THR A 41 8.73 -25.66 0.15
CA THR A 41 8.69 -25.44 1.59
C THR A 41 8.28 -24.00 1.91
N GLY A 42 6.98 -23.77 2.12
CA GLY A 42 6.43 -22.87 3.15
C GLY A 42 7.07 -21.49 3.36
N CYS A 43 7.65 -20.88 2.34
CA CYS A 43 8.27 -19.57 2.45
C CYS A 43 7.37 -18.55 1.77
N LEU A 44 6.71 -17.71 2.57
CA LEU A 44 5.91 -16.54 2.15
C LEU A 44 6.72 -15.48 1.37
N THR A 45 7.96 -15.79 0.96
CA THR A 45 8.82 -14.93 0.13
C THR A 45 8.48 -14.99 -1.36
N ALA A 46 7.64 -15.93 -1.80
CA ALA A 46 7.35 -16.17 -3.22
C ALA A 46 6.13 -15.42 -3.77
N VAL A 47 5.43 -14.59 -2.96
CA VAL A 47 4.51 -13.60 -3.53
C VAL A 47 5.37 -12.47 -4.07
N PRO A 48 5.47 -12.28 -5.40
CA PRO A 48 6.22 -11.16 -5.94
C PRO A 48 5.60 -9.88 -5.39
N ALA A 49 6.38 -9.13 -4.60
CA ALA A 49 5.97 -7.81 -4.16
C ALA A 49 5.62 -6.99 -5.40
N ASN A 50 4.37 -6.54 -5.47
CA ASN A 50 3.93 -5.65 -6.53
C ASN A 50 4.40 -4.22 -6.22
N ASP A 51 5.72 -4.06 -6.25
CA ASP A 51 6.35 -2.79 -6.53
C ASP A 51 6.17 -2.64 -8.05
N ASN A 52 5.39 -1.64 -8.52
CA ASN A 52 5.10 -1.34 -9.94
C ASN A 52 6.36 -0.92 -10.75
N VAL A 53 7.51 -1.48 -10.40
CA VAL A 53 8.83 -1.22 -10.91
C VAL A 53 9.32 -2.52 -11.53
N PRO A 54 9.49 -2.57 -12.87
CA PRO A 54 10.10 -3.70 -13.58
C PRO A 54 11.32 -4.25 -12.85
N VAL A 55 11.45 -5.58 -12.80
CA VAL A 55 12.53 -6.28 -12.07
C VAL A 55 13.91 -5.83 -12.56
N GLU A 56 14.03 -5.47 -13.83
CA GLU A 56 15.23 -4.95 -14.46
C GLU A 56 15.66 -3.60 -13.87
N LEU A 57 14.70 -2.73 -13.54
CA LEU A 57 14.96 -1.45 -12.88
C LEU A 57 15.37 -1.63 -11.41
N ARG A 58 14.94 -2.73 -10.75
CA ARG A 58 15.35 -3.07 -9.37
C ARG A 58 16.84 -3.41 -9.32
N ALA A 59 17.30 -4.25 -10.25
CA ALA A 59 18.71 -4.64 -10.37
C ALA A 59 19.60 -3.43 -10.70
N LEU A 60 19.13 -2.53 -11.57
CA LEU A 60 19.84 -1.31 -11.93
C LEU A 60 19.92 -0.33 -10.73
N GLY A 61 18.80 -0.12 -10.02
CA GLY A 61 18.75 0.74 -8.83
C GLY A 61 19.61 0.22 -7.67
N ALA A 62 19.62 -1.10 -7.44
CA ALA A 62 20.47 -1.74 -6.43
C ALA A 62 21.97 -1.68 -6.79
N ALA A 63 22.31 -1.78 -8.09
CA ALA A 63 23.69 -1.65 -8.56
C ALA A 63 24.22 -0.20 -8.44
N ILE A 64 23.36 0.80 -8.68
CA ILE A 64 23.70 2.23 -8.54
C ILE A 64 23.71 2.67 -7.06
N GLY A 65 22.89 2.06 -6.21
CA GLY A 65 22.71 2.42 -4.80
C GLY A 65 23.89 2.08 -3.87
N LYS A 66 24.89 1.32 -4.32
CA LYS A 66 26.05 0.91 -3.51
C LYS A 66 27.01 2.06 -3.15
N SER A 67 26.79 3.28 -3.65
CA SER A 67 27.59 4.46 -3.30
C SER A 67 26.76 5.70 -2.98
N SER A 68 26.14 5.80 -1.81
CA SER A 68 25.91 7.12 -1.16
C SER A 68 25.53 6.99 0.33
N THR A 69 26.43 7.46 1.20
CA THR A 69 26.22 7.57 2.65
C THR A 69 25.47 8.86 3.02
N GLY A 70 24.30 9.12 2.42
CA GLY A 70 23.55 10.35 2.69
C GLY A 70 22.04 10.33 2.45
N LEU A 71 21.50 9.33 1.74
CA LEU A 71 20.06 9.22 1.48
C LEU A 71 19.34 8.48 2.63
N PRO A 72 18.12 8.91 3.02
CA PRO A 72 17.33 8.20 4.03
C PRO A 72 17.05 6.74 3.65
N PRO A 73 16.96 5.81 4.61
CA PRO A 73 16.57 4.42 4.32
C PRO A 73 15.10 4.34 3.86
N VAL A 74 14.25 5.24 4.36
CA VAL A 74 12.83 5.29 4.04
C VAL A 74 12.38 6.73 3.78
N ILE A 75 11.60 6.95 2.73
CA ILE A 75 10.91 8.20 2.45
C ILE A 75 9.41 7.95 2.36
N ALA A 76 8.62 8.67 3.16
CA ALA A 76 7.18 8.72 3.01
C ALA A 76 6.74 10.00 2.31
N LEU A 77 5.93 9.87 1.26
CA LEU A 77 5.32 10.99 0.57
C LEU A 77 3.89 11.17 1.06
N THR A 78 3.54 12.41 1.37
CA THR A 78 2.18 12.82 1.74
C THR A 78 1.76 14.08 0.98
N GLY A 79 0.46 14.37 0.96
CA GLY A 79 -0.13 15.48 0.23
C GLY A 79 -1.45 15.12 -0.44
N LEU A 80 -2.19 16.13 -0.88
CA LEU A 80 -3.52 15.99 -1.48
C LEU A 80 -3.52 15.10 -2.73
N ALA A 81 -4.67 14.54 -3.08
CA ALA A 81 -4.85 13.90 -4.38
C ALA A 81 -4.45 14.88 -5.51
N GLY A 82 -3.77 14.37 -6.54
CA GLY A 82 -3.23 15.19 -7.63
C GLY A 82 -1.91 15.94 -7.33
N SER A 83 -1.42 15.97 -6.07
CA SER A 83 -0.23 16.78 -5.71
C SER A 83 1.09 16.39 -6.38
N GLY A 84 1.14 15.27 -7.10
CA GLY A 84 2.36 14.77 -7.75
C GLY A 84 3.13 13.72 -6.96
N LYS A 85 2.54 13.12 -5.90
CA LYS A 85 3.16 12.04 -5.10
C LYS A 85 3.64 10.87 -5.96
N SER A 86 2.78 10.37 -6.85
CA SER A 86 3.15 9.23 -7.69
C SER A 86 4.26 9.59 -8.68
N THR A 87 4.29 10.84 -9.18
CA THR A 87 5.41 11.34 -9.99
C THR A 87 6.70 11.39 -9.18
N ALA A 88 6.65 11.91 -7.96
CA ALA A 88 7.81 11.98 -7.08
C ALA A 88 8.33 10.60 -6.66
N SER A 89 7.42 9.65 -6.40
CA SER A 89 7.77 8.26 -6.11
C SER A 89 8.50 7.62 -7.29
N LYS A 90 8.03 7.84 -8.53
CA LYS A 90 8.71 7.34 -9.74
C LYS A 90 10.12 7.90 -9.85
N CYS A 91 10.29 9.19 -9.62
CA CYS A 91 11.61 9.84 -9.61
C CYS A 91 12.56 9.21 -8.58
N LEU A 92 12.09 8.97 -7.35
CA LEU A 92 12.88 8.30 -6.29
C LEU A 92 13.27 6.86 -6.66
N VAL A 93 12.35 6.12 -7.28
CA VAL A 93 12.62 4.76 -7.76
C VAL A 93 13.68 4.78 -8.87
N GLU A 94 13.42 5.54 -9.93
CA GLU A 94 14.20 5.50 -11.17
C GLU A 94 15.59 6.11 -11.01
N LYS A 95 15.72 7.20 -10.23
CA LYS A 95 16.98 7.95 -10.10
C LYS A 95 17.75 7.65 -8.83
N HIS A 96 17.07 7.27 -7.75
CA HIS A 96 17.68 7.10 -6.42
C HIS A 96 17.67 5.65 -5.92
N GLY A 97 17.16 4.71 -6.71
CA GLY A 97 17.18 3.28 -6.41
C GLY A 97 16.26 2.87 -5.26
N TYR A 98 15.20 3.64 -5.00
CA TYR A 98 14.19 3.28 -4.01
C TYR A 98 13.25 2.20 -4.55
N GLN A 99 12.66 1.42 -3.65
CA GLN A 99 11.57 0.49 -3.95
C GLN A 99 10.25 1.08 -3.42
N LEU A 100 9.21 1.13 -4.25
CA LEU A 100 7.89 1.60 -3.82
C LEU A 100 7.16 0.50 -3.05
N VAL A 101 6.97 0.69 -1.75
CA VAL A 101 6.22 -0.23 -0.88
C VAL A 101 5.08 0.53 -0.22
N LYS A 102 3.84 0.21 -0.59
CA LYS A 102 2.63 0.88 -0.11
C LYS A 102 2.14 0.31 1.22
N PHE A 103 1.62 1.16 2.12
CA PHE A 103 0.95 0.69 3.34
C PHE A 103 -0.26 -0.19 3.03
N ALA A 104 -1.01 0.15 1.98
CA ALA A 104 -2.12 -0.66 1.50
C ALA A 104 -1.69 -1.91 0.69
N GLY A 105 -0.38 -2.12 0.49
CA GLY A 105 0.17 -3.23 -0.30
C GLY A 105 -0.32 -4.61 0.16
N PRO A 106 -0.14 -4.99 1.44
CA PRO A 106 -0.58 -6.31 1.92
C PRO A 106 -2.07 -6.58 1.73
N LEU A 107 -2.90 -5.54 1.94
CA LEU A 107 -4.34 -5.62 1.68
C LEU A 107 -4.66 -5.90 0.22
N LYS A 108 -3.96 -5.23 -0.69
CA LYS A 108 -4.11 -5.43 -2.13
C LYS A 108 -3.64 -6.81 -2.55
N ASP A 109 -2.57 -7.31 -1.96
CA ASP A 109 -2.04 -8.66 -2.22
C ASP A 109 -3.04 -9.75 -1.80
N MET A 110 -3.74 -9.57 -0.69
CA MET A 110 -4.83 -10.48 -0.29
C MET A 110 -5.96 -10.53 -1.33
N LEU A 111 -6.33 -9.38 -1.91
CA LEU A 111 -7.37 -9.33 -2.95
C LEU A 111 -6.89 -9.89 -4.30
N ARG A 112 -5.61 -9.74 -4.62
CA ARG A 112 -5.01 -10.41 -5.79
C ARG A 112 -5.05 -11.92 -5.65
N ALA A 113 -4.82 -12.43 -4.43
CA ALA A 113 -4.85 -13.87 -4.17
C ALA A 113 -6.23 -14.50 -4.43
N ILE A 114 -7.31 -13.72 -4.34
CA ILE A 114 -8.67 -14.17 -4.70
C ILE A 114 -9.05 -13.87 -6.16
N GLY A 115 -8.10 -13.40 -6.98
CA GLY A 115 -8.26 -13.25 -8.43
C GLY A 115 -8.55 -11.83 -8.94
N LEU A 116 -8.47 -10.78 -8.10
CA LEU A 116 -8.62 -9.42 -8.61
C LEU A 116 -7.40 -8.99 -9.44
N SER A 117 -7.66 -8.45 -10.63
CA SER A 117 -6.65 -7.94 -11.55
C SER A 117 -6.10 -6.57 -11.14
N GLU A 118 -4.96 -6.16 -11.72
CA GLU A 118 -4.42 -4.81 -11.49
C GLU A 118 -5.39 -3.70 -11.92
N ALA A 119 -6.16 -3.92 -12.98
CA ALA A 119 -7.17 -2.96 -13.43
C ALA A 119 -8.27 -2.75 -12.36
N GLN A 120 -8.59 -3.78 -11.58
CA GLN A 120 -9.55 -3.74 -10.49
C GLN A 120 -8.95 -3.22 -9.17
N ILE A 121 -7.64 -3.40 -8.95
CA ILE A 121 -6.97 -2.98 -7.69
C ILE A 121 -6.43 -1.55 -7.76
N GLU A 122 -5.67 -1.22 -8.80
CA GLU A 122 -5.04 0.10 -8.98
C GLU A 122 -5.62 0.89 -10.16
N GLY A 123 -6.32 0.23 -11.09
CA GLY A 123 -6.75 0.81 -12.38
C GLY A 123 -8.16 1.40 -12.40
N GLU A 124 -8.80 1.38 -13.57
CA GLU A 124 -10.09 2.06 -13.80
C GLU A 124 -11.30 1.25 -13.34
N LEU A 125 -11.16 -0.07 -13.20
CA LEU A 125 -12.27 -0.98 -12.89
C LEU A 125 -12.55 -1.10 -11.37
N LYS A 126 -11.84 -0.33 -10.54
CA LYS A 126 -11.93 -0.43 -9.08
C LYS A 126 -13.28 -0.02 -8.49
N GLU A 127 -14.03 0.80 -9.22
CA GLU A 127 -15.38 1.23 -8.83
C GLU A 127 -16.48 0.40 -9.52
N GLU A 128 -16.11 -0.57 -10.36
CA GLU A 128 -17.07 -1.40 -11.08
C GLU A 128 -17.51 -2.60 -10.21
N PRO A 129 -18.82 -2.88 -10.10
CA PRO A 129 -19.32 -4.07 -9.42
C PRO A 129 -18.71 -5.36 -9.99
N CYS A 130 -18.27 -6.25 -9.12
CA CYS A 130 -17.78 -7.58 -9.50
C CYS A 130 -18.80 -8.63 -9.04
N GLU A 131 -19.29 -9.44 -9.98
CA GLU A 131 -20.31 -10.46 -9.70
C GLU A 131 -19.84 -11.46 -8.63
N TRP A 132 -18.60 -11.94 -8.73
CA TRP A 132 -18.02 -12.88 -7.76
C TRP A 132 -17.68 -12.23 -6.40
N LEU A 133 -17.69 -10.90 -6.30
CA LEU A 133 -17.70 -10.20 -5.02
C LEU A 133 -19.14 -9.96 -4.53
N GLN A 134 -20.09 -10.77 -4.99
CA GLN A 134 -21.52 -10.65 -4.70
C GLN A 134 -22.08 -9.25 -5.03
N GLY A 135 -21.61 -8.67 -6.14
CA GLY A 135 -22.01 -7.35 -6.61
C GLY A 135 -21.29 -6.18 -5.92
N ALA A 136 -20.38 -6.44 -4.97
CA ALA A 136 -19.54 -5.39 -4.41
C ALA A 136 -18.46 -4.93 -5.41
N THR A 137 -17.99 -3.69 -5.27
CA THR A 137 -16.87 -3.16 -6.05
C THR A 137 -15.53 -3.53 -5.40
N PRO A 138 -14.43 -3.64 -6.18
CA PRO A 138 -13.08 -3.79 -5.63
C PRO A 138 -12.72 -2.71 -4.61
N ARG A 139 -13.15 -1.46 -4.83
CA ARG A 139 -13.01 -0.35 -3.88
C ARG A 139 -13.67 -0.68 -2.55
N HIS A 140 -14.91 -1.13 -2.58
CA HIS A 140 -15.65 -1.46 -1.37
C HIS A 140 -14.97 -2.60 -0.62
N ALA A 141 -14.56 -3.66 -1.33
CA ALA A 141 -13.83 -4.78 -0.75
C ALA A 141 -12.51 -4.33 -0.11
N MET A 142 -11.72 -3.47 -0.78
CA MET A 142 -10.50 -2.89 -0.20
C MET A 142 -10.78 -2.09 1.06
N GLN A 143 -11.85 -1.29 1.09
CA GLN A 143 -12.18 -0.46 2.24
C GLN A 143 -12.61 -1.31 3.44
N THR A 144 -13.52 -2.26 3.24
CA THR A 144 -14.06 -3.11 4.32
C THR A 144 -13.01 -4.10 4.82
N LEU A 145 -12.21 -4.71 3.94
CA LEU A 145 -11.09 -5.55 4.33
C LEU A 145 -10.09 -4.76 5.16
N GLY A 146 -9.79 -3.53 4.77
CA GLY A 146 -8.81 -2.68 5.46
C GLY A 146 -9.28 -2.22 6.83
N THR A 147 -10.55 -1.85 6.93
CA THR A 147 -11.11 -1.22 8.14
C THR A 147 -11.80 -2.23 9.06
N GLN A 148 -12.88 -2.85 8.59
CA GLN A 148 -13.71 -3.72 9.41
C GLN A 148 -12.96 -5.00 9.78
N TRP A 149 -12.41 -5.72 8.80
CA TRP A 149 -11.67 -6.94 9.10
C TRP A 149 -10.28 -6.64 9.66
N GLY A 150 -9.46 -5.88 8.94
CA GLY A 150 -8.08 -5.63 9.33
C GLY A 150 -7.96 -4.84 10.63
N ARG A 151 -8.45 -3.59 10.65
CA ARG A 151 -8.28 -2.73 11.84
C ARG A 151 -9.19 -3.12 13.00
N ALA A 152 -10.46 -3.44 12.75
CA ALA A 152 -11.42 -3.70 13.85
C ALA A 152 -11.36 -5.14 14.39
N CYS A 153 -11.12 -6.15 13.55
CA CYS A 153 -11.03 -7.54 14.03
C CYS A 153 -9.59 -7.95 14.44
N ILE A 154 -8.56 -7.53 13.70
CA ILE A 154 -7.17 -7.95 13.98
C ILE A 154 -6.42 -6.92 14.82
N GLY A 155 -6.43 -5.66 14.39
CA GLY A 155 -5.87 -4.56 15.19
C GLY A 155 -5.47 -3.34 14.37
N THR A 156 -5.47 -2.18 15.02
CA THR A 156 -5.24 -0.88 14.38
C THR A 156 -3.86 -0.73 13.72
N SER A 157 -2.85 -1.47 14.21
CA SER A 157 -1.48 -1.49 13.65
C SER A 157 -1.23 -2.63 12.66
N PHE A 158 -2.19 -3.52 12.42
CA PHE A 158 -1.97 -4.75 11.65
C PHE A 158 -1.29 -4.53 10.29
N TRP A 159 -1.85 -3.63 9.48
CA TRP A 159 -1.29 -3.30 8.14
C TRP A 159 0.09 -2.67 8.21
N ILE A 160 0.33 -1.85 9.24
CA ILE A 160 1.61 -1.19 9.47
C ILE A 160 2.68 -2.21 9.82
N GLU A 161 2.37 -3.19 10.68
CA GLU A 161 3.32 -4.25 11.05
C GLU A 161 3.67 -5.14 9.84
N LEU A 162 2.70 -5.47 8.97
CA LEU A 162 2.99 -6.19 7.72
C LEU A 162 3.91 -5.39 6.80
N TRP A 163 3.66 -4.09 6.66
CA TRP A 163 4.52 -3.19 5.89
C TRP A 163 5.93 -3.11 6.50
N VAL A 164 6.06 -2.95 7.82
CA VAL A 164 7.35 -2.91 8.53
C VAL A 164 8.16 -4.18 8.29
N ARG A 165 7.52 -5.36 8.33
CA ARG A 165 8.20 -6.63 8.05
C ARG A 165 8.80 -6.65 6.65
N ARG A 166 8.06 -6.19 5.64
CA ARG A 166 8.55 -6.08 4.25
C ARG A 166 9.69 -5.08 4.13
N VAL A 167 9.55 -3.91 4.74
CA VAL A 167 10.57 -2.85 4.68
C VAL A 167 11.86 -3.26 5.36
N ASN A 168 11.80 -3.92 6.52
CA ASN A 168 12.99 -4.40 7.22
C ASN A 168 13.78 -5.43 6.39
N GLN A 169 13.10 -6.29 5.61
CA GLN A 169 13.77 -7.20 4.68
C GLN A 169 14.56 -6.42 3.62
N ILE A 170 13.91 -5.44 2.98
CA ILE A 170 14.53 -4.62 1.93
C ILE A 170 15.74 -3.85 2.50
N ILE A 171 15.60 -3.25 3.69
CA ILE A 171 16.70 -2.52 4.34
C ILE A 171 17.84 -3.46 4.74
N ALA A 172 17.54 -4.66 5.25
CA ALA A 172 18.56 -5.65 5.60
C ALA A 172 19.39 -6.10 4.39
N GLU A 173 18.80 -6.09 3.19
CA GLU A 173 19.46 -6.35 1.91
C GLU A 173 20.19 -5.11 1.34
N GLY A 174 20.21 -3.99 2.07
CA GLY A 174 20.84 -2.74 1.66
C GLY A 174 19.99 -1.86 0.73
N GLY A 175 18.71 -2.20 0.56
CA GLY A 175 17.74 -1.43 -0.22
C GLY A 175 17.21 -0.19 0.51
N ARG A 176 16.46 0.64 -0.23
CA ARG A 176 15.77 1.84 0.27
C ARG A 176 14.30 1.80 -0.13
N VAL A 177 13.42 2.37 0.68
CA VAL A 177 11.96 2.28 0.47
C VAL A 177 11.31 3.64 0.37
N VAL A 178 10.47 3.82 -0.64
CA VAL A 178 9.54 4.95 -0.76
C VAL A 178 8.12 4.46 -0.54
N VAL A 179 7.31 5.22 0.18
CA VAL A 179 5.88 4.96 0.38
C VAL A 179 5.08 6.19 -0.01
N ASP A 180 4.11 6.06 -0.91
CA ASP A 180 3.38 7.21 -1.48
C ASP A 180 1.92 7.37 -0.98
N ASP A 181 1.49 6.45 -0.11
CA ASP A 181 0.15 6.40 0.47
C ASP A 181 0.12 6.64 1.99
N CYS A 182 1.10 7.38 2.53
CA CYS A 182 1.13 7.78 3.94
C CYS A 182 0.06 8.84 4.26
N ARG A 183 -0.96 8.43 5.03
CA ARG A 183 -2.16 9.23 5.33
C ARG A 183 -2.37 9.46 6.82
N PHE A 184 -1.81 8.60 7.67
CA PHE A 184 -2.10 8.64 9.11
C PHE A 184 -0.86 8.95 9.97
N PRO A 185 -1.01 9.62 11.13
CA PRO A 185 0.12 9.94 12.01
C PRO A 185 0.91 8.70 12.49
N ASN A 186 0.23 7.58 12.73
CA ASN A 186 0.89 6.32 13.12
C ASN A 186 1.79 5.75 12.01
N GLU A 187 1.40 5.88 10.74
CA GLU A 187 2.22 5.51 9.58
C GLU A 187 3.50 6.36 9.51
N ALA A 188 3.35 7.70 9.61
CA ALA A 188 4.49 8.62 9.64
C ALA A 188 5.43 8.36 10.83
N ASN A 189 4.88 8.04 12.00
CA ASN A 189 5.69 7.71 13.17
C ASN A 189 6.51 6.44 12.96
N VAL A 190 5.96 5.42 12.30
CA VAL A 190 6.70 4.19 11.99
C VAL A 190 7.81 4.45 10.98
N VAL A 191 7.57 5.26 9.94
CA VAL A 191 8.61 5.68 9.00
C VAL A 191 9.79 6.33 9.73
N ARG A 192 9.52 7.24 10.69
CA ARG A 192 10.56 7.88 11.49
C ARG A 192 11.30 6.90 12.40
N LYS A 193 10.62 5.93 13.00
CA LYS A 193 11.25 4.88 13.82
C LYS A 193 12.23 4.03 13.01
N LEU A 194 12.02 3.91 11.70
CA LEU A 194 12.94 3.24 10.76
C LEU A 194 14.07 4.15 10.27
N GLY A 195 14.26 5.33 10.88
CA GLY A 195 15.26 6.31 10.45
C GLY A 195 14.87 7.05 9.16
N GLY A 196 13.61 6.93 8.73
CA GLY A 196 13.09 7.60 7.54
C GLY A 196 12.61 9.03 7.76
N VAL A 197 12.16 9.65 6.68
CA VAL A 197 11.65 11.03 6.65
C VAL A 197 10.30 11.10 5.94
N VAL A 198 9.49 12.10 6.30
CA VAL A 198 8.19 12.36 5.69
C VAL A 198 8.23 13.65 4.89
N TRP A 199 7.96 13.58 3.60
CA TRP A 199 7.92 14.73 2.70
C TRP A 199 6.48 15.05 2.28
N LYS A 200 6.07 16.30 2.46
CA LYS A 200 4.77 16.79 2.02
C LYS A 200 4.91 17.49 0.69
N ILE A 201 4.26 16.96 -0.35
CA ILE A 201 4.17 17.61 -1.65
C ILE A 201 2.95 18.55 -1.65
N VAL A 202 3.20 19.83 -1.92
CA VAL A 202 2.21 20.91 -1.94
C VAL A 202 2.16 21.57 -3.31
N GLY A 203 1.05 22.23 -3.66
CA GLY A 203 0.92 23.01 -4.89
C GLY A 203 -0.27 22.54 -5.74
N ARG A 204 -0.02 21.69 -6.75
CA ARG A 204 -1.04 21.12 -7.64
C ARG A 204 -1.98 20.12 -6.93
N GLY A 205 -2.75 20.56 -5.94
CA GLY A 205 -3.70 19.71 -5.22
C GLY A 205 -5.05 20.41 -5.04
N GLY A 206 -6.14 19.69 -5.35
CA GLY A 206 -7.50 20.17 -5.15
C GLY A 206 -8.53 19.13 -5.55
N ILE A 207 -9.05 18.42 -4.55
CA ILE A 207 -10.44 18.36 -4.05
C ILE A 207 -10.25 17.63 -2.71
N ALA A 208 -10.57 18.29 -1.60
CA ALA A 208 -10.58 17.67 -0.29
C ALA A 208 -11.63 16.56 -0.28
N GLY A 209 -11.21 15.30 -0.15
CA GLY A 209 -12.13 14.19 -0.05
C GLY A 209 -12.60 14.07 1.39
N ALA A 210 -13.90 14.05 1.67
CA ALA A 210 -14.48 14.13 3.02
C ALA A 210 -14.24 12.93 3.96
N HIS A 211 -13.12 12.21 3.81
CA HIS A 211 -12.74 11.08 4.67
C HIS A 211 -11.64 11.46 5.66
N GLU A 212 -11.59 10.76 6.80
CA GLU A 212 -10.63 10.92 7.92
C GLU A 212 -9.13 11.02 7.51
N SER A 213 -8.79 10.70 6.27
CA SER A 213 -7.47 10.90 5.66
C SER A 213 -7.06 12.37 5.43
N GLU A 214 -7.95 13.35 5.63
CA GLU A 214 -7.68 14.79 5.43
C GLU A 214 -6.91 15.46 6.57
N ALA A 215 -6.93 14.89 7.79
CA ALA A 215 -6.21 15.46 8.94
C ALA A 215 -4.67 15.44 8.74
N GLY A 216 -4.19 14.68 7.76
CA GLY A 216 -2.78 14.52 7.43
C GLY A 216 -2.03 13.64 8.42
N CYS A 217 -0.79 13.27 8.05
CA CYS A 217 0.06 12.40 8.85
C CYS A 217 0.86 13.14 9.95
N GLY A 218 0.36 14.29 10.43
CA GLY A 218 1.08 15.19 11.34
C GLY A 218 2.06 16.12 10.61
N TYR A 219 3.17 16.46 11.28
CA TYR A 219 4.19 17.38 10.77
C TYR A 219 5.11 16.68 9.75
N PRO A 220 5.31 17.23 8.53
CA PRO A 220 6.32 16.72 7.61
C PRO A 220 7.73 17.20 7.97
N ASP A 221 8.74 16.42 7.60
CA ASP A 221 10.16 16.75 7.77
C ASP A 221 10.67 17.68 6.65
N ALA A 222 10.01 17.69 5.49
CA ALA A 222 10.24 18.66 4.42
C ALA A 222 8.98 18.95 3.60
N TYR A 223 8.92 20.16 3.02
CA TYR A 223 7.89 20.55 2.05
C TYR A 223 8.48 20.61 0.64
N ILE A 224 7.80 19.99 -0.32
CA ILE A 224 8.19 20.00 -1.74
C ILE A 224 7.11 20.74 -2.53
N ALA A 225 7.47 21.90 -3.06
CA ALA A 225 6.58 22.76 -3.83
C ALA A 225 6.48 22.31 -5.30
N ASN A 226 5.33 21.75 -5.68
CA ASN A 226 4.99 21.33 -7.04
C ASN A 226 4.05 22.36 -7.71
N PHE A 227 4.63 23.45 -8.24
CA PHE A 227 3.89 24.49 -8.98
C PHE A 227 4.24 24.48 -10.48
N GLY A 228 5.51 24.23 -10.82
CA GLY A 228 5.98 24.19 -12.20
C GLY A 228 5.85 22.81 -12.85
N ASN A 229 6.65 22.57 -13.89
CA ASN A 229 6.59 21.34 -14.67
C ASN A 229 7.24 20.14 -13.94
N VAL A 230 7.14 18.94 -14.54
CA VAL A 230 7.68 17.70 -13.96
C VAL A 230 9.21 17.77 -13.76
N HIS A 231 9.94 18.43 -14.64
CA HIS A 231 11.39 18.56 -14.52
C HIS A 231 11.79 19.40 -13.31
N GLU A 232 11.05 20.47 -13.01
CA GLU A 232 11.27 21.27 -11.79
C GLU A 232 10.96 20.47 -10.51
N LEU A 233 9.93 19.62 -10.54
CA LEU A 233 9.63 18.74 -9.41
C LEU A 233 10.77 17.74 -9.17
N ASP A 234 11.30 17.16 -10.24
CA ASP A 234 12.44 16.25 -10.18
C ASP A 234 13.67 16.91 -9.57
N GLN A 235 14.04 18.12 -10.02
CA GLN A 235 15.17 18.86 -9.46
C GLN A 235 15.01 19.13 -7.96
N LYS A 236 13.78 19.43 -7.51
CA LYS A 236 13.48 19.64 -6.10
C LYS A 236 13.61 18.36 -5.29
N ILE A 237 13.14 17.22 -5.82
CA ILE A 237 13.31 15.91 -5.19
C ILE A 237 14.80 15.59 -5.04
N ASP A 238 15.59 15.79 -6.09
CA ASP A 238 17.04 15.56 -6.07
C ASP A 238 17.76 16.44 -5.05
N ALA A 239 17.31 17.67 -4.86
CA ALA A 239 17.87 18.60 -3.87
C ALA A 239 17.53 18.17 -2.44
N VAL A 240 16.27 17.82 -2.16
CA VAL A 240 15.82 17.41 -0.82
C VAL A 240 16.39 16.03 -0.45
N ALA A 241 16.49 15.11 -1.39
CA ALA A 241 17.11 13.80 -1.20
C ALA A 241 18.56 13.92 -0.70
N ARG A 242 19.33 14.83 -1.31
CA ARG A 242 20.73 15.09 -0.93
C ARG A 242 20.89 15.82 0.41
N HIS A 243 19.84 16.50 0.89
CA HIS A 243 19.86 17.31 2.11
C HIS A 243 18.63 17.07 2.98
N PRO A 244 18.45 15.86 3.53
CA PRO A 244 17.20 15.45 4.17
C PRO A 244 16.88 16.18 5.49
N LYS A 245 17.80 16.99 6.03
CA LYS A 245 17.63 17.72 7.31
C LYS A 245 17.49 19.24 7.19
N THR A 246 17.52 19.82 5.98
CA THR A 246 17.81 21.26 5.83
C THR A 246 16.65 22.14 5.34
N VAL A 247 15.43 21.63 5.16
CA VAL A 247 14.30 22.48 4.68
C VAL A 247 13.35 22.83 5.82
N SER A 248 13.89 23.45 6.88
CA SER A 248 13.11 24.26 7.84
C SER A 248 12.94 25.68 7.28
N GLY A 249 12.30 25.81 6.13
CA GLY A 249 11.82 27.10 5.64
C GLY A 249 10.42 27.34 6.21
N ARG A 250 10.30 28.15 7.27
CA ARG A 250 9.00 28.69 7.71
C ARG A 250 8.34 29.38 6.52
N ILE A 251 7.36 28.75 5.88
CA ILE A 251 6.44 29.45 5.00
C ILE A 251 5.47 30.19 5.95
N GLN A 252 5.77 31.46 6.23
CA GLN A 252 4.78 32.37 6.80
C GLN A 252 3.71 32.58 5.73
N TYR A 253 2.52 32.04 5.97
CA TYR A 253 1.33 32.50 5.27
C TYR A 253 0.91 33.82 5.94
N SER A 254 1.12 34.94 5.27
CA SER A 254 0.38 36.16 5.56
C SER A 254 -1.08 35.92 5.18
N VAL A 255 -1.95 36.09 6.18
CA VAL A 255 -3.42 36.09 6.10
C VAL A 255 -3.90 37.19 5.16
#